data_AF-A0A831UIW1-F1
#
_entry.id   AF-A0A831UIW1-F1
#
_cell.length_a   1.000
_cell.length_b   1.000
_cell.length_c   1.000
_cell.angle_alpha   90.00
_cell.angle_beta   90.00
_cell.angle_gamma   90.00
#
_symmetry.space_group_name_H-M   'P 1'
#
loop_
_entity.id
_entity.type
_entity.pdbx_description
1 polymer ?
#
loop_
_entity_poly.entity_id
_entity_poly.type
_entity_poly.pdbx_seq_one_letter_code
_entity_poly.pdbx_strand_id
1 'polypeptide(L)'
;MYLQVFVEEESAEEALHVLIPRILGDVKAIEAAYPRVRASVAGKARYRDPDKIKGGTWEALERVLQRAGYHRGGLAKIKAAQDIVSHMDPSRNTSRSFQVFREGLLALT
;
A
#
# COMPACT_ATOMS: atom_id res chain seq x y z
N MET A 1 8.15 -13.03 2.52
CA MET A 1 8.25 -13.35 1.09
C MET A 1 8.53 -12.05 0.36
N TYR A 2 9.64 -11.93 -0.37
CA TYR A 2 9.92 -10.81 -1.25
C TYR A 2 9.73 -11.29 -2.70
N LEU A 3 8.95 -10.56 -3.49
CA LEU A 3 8.75 -10.83 -4.91
C LEU A 3 9.67 -9.88 -5.67
N GLN A 4 10.66 -10.43 -6.39
CA GLN A 4 11.47 -9.65 -7.32
C GLN A 4 10.86 -9.81 -8.70
N VAL A 5 10.28 -8.74 -9.23
CA VAL A 5 9.70 -8.71 -10.58
C VAL A 5 10.72 -8.10 -11.51
N PHE A 6 11.19 -8.88 -12.47
CA PHE A 6 11.99 -8.39 -13.58
C PHE A 6 11.05 -8.03 -14.72
N VAL A 7 11.10 -6.79 -15.18
CA VAL A 7 10.25 -6.30 -16.25
C VAL A 7 11.14 -5.78 -17.37
N GLU A 8 10.95 -6.32 -18.56
CA GLU A 8 11.63 -5.85 -19.78
C GLU A 8 10.74 -4.91 -20.61
N GLU A 9 9.41 -4.99 -20.43
CA GLU A 9 8.44 -4.17 -21.15
C GLU A 9 7.96 -2.97 -20.33
N GLU A 10 8.05 -1.76 -20.89
CA GLU A 10 7.64 -0.49 -20.28
C GLU A 10 6.18 -0.51 -19.75
N SER A 11 5.29 -1.20 -20.46
CA SER A 11 3.88 -1.34 -20.09
C SER A 11 3.68 -2.05 -18.74
N ALA A 12 4.52 -3.04 -18.44
CA ALA A 12 4.47 -3.80 -17.20
C ALA A 12 5.12 -3.03 -16.04
N GLU A 13 6.11 -2.18 -16.31
CA GLU A 13 6.70 -1.30 -15.30
C GLU A 13 5.65 -0.27 -14.84
N GLU A 14 4.96 0.35 -15.80
CA GLU A 14 3.88 1.30 -15.49
C GLU A 14 2.73 0.62 -14.74
N ALA A 15 2.40 -0.63 -15.09
CA ALA A 15 1.44 -1.42 -14.33
C ALA A 15 1.88 -1.64 -12.87
N LEU A 16 3.17 -1.89 -12.62
CA LEU A 16 3.70 -2.01 -11.26
C LEU A 16 3.68 -0.68 -10.50
N HIS A 17 3.98 0.44 -11.15
CA HIS A 17 3.84 1.78 -10.55
C HIS A 17 2.40 2.08 -10.12
N VAL A 18 1.42 1.56 -10.86
CA VAL A 18 0.01 1.61 -10.48
C VAL A 18 -0.29 0.61 -9.35
N LEU A 19 0.15 -0.65 -9.45
CA LEU A 19 -0.27 -1.72 -8.53
C LEU A 19 0.44 -1.68 -7.16
N ILE A 20 1.75 -1.45 -7.12
CA ILE A 20 2.56 -1.53 -5.89
C ILE A 20 2.08 -0.55 -4.81
N PRO A 21 1.73 0.71 -5.08
CA PRO A 21 1.18 1.60 -4.05
C PRO A 21 -0.13 1.10 -3.45
N ARG A 22 -0.90 0.28 -4.18
CA ARG A 22 -2.22 -0.21 -3.75
C ARG A 22 -2.14 -1.43 -2.83
N ILE A 23 -0.94 -1.97 -2.57
CA ILE A 23 -0.70 -2.92 -1.48
C ILE A 23 -1.07 -2.32 -0.11
N LEU A 24 -1.14 -0.99 0.01
CA LEU A 24 -1.54 -0.28 1.23
C LEU A 24 -3.03 -0.44 1.60
N GLY A 25 -3.79 -1.28 0.91
CA GLY A 25 -5.20 -1.55 1.21
C GLY A 25 -5.45 -2.38 2.48
N ASP A 26 -4.44 -2.97 3.11
CA ASP A 26 -4.58 -3.50 4.48
C ASP A 26 -4.31 -2.38 5.50
N VAL A 27 -5.38 -1.71 5.90
CA VAL A 27 -5.34 -0.61 6.86
C VAL A 27 -4.85 -1.07 8.24
N LYS A 28 -5.15 -2.31 8.65
CA LYS A 28 -4.68 -2.85 9.94
C LYS A 28 -3.17 -3.03 9.95
N ALA A 29 -2.59 -3.38 8.80
CA ALA A 29 -1.14 -3.46 8.65
C ALA A 29 -0.46 -2.09 8.82
N ILE A 30 -1.09 -1.02 8.32
CA ILE A 30 -0.61 0.36 8.50
C ILE A 30 -0.67 0.75 9.99
N GLU A 31 -1.77 0.46 10.68
CA GLU A 31 -1.93 0.75 12.10
C GLU A 31 -0.93 -0.03 12.96
N ALA A 32 -0.67 -1.29 12.63
CA ALA A 32 0.32 -2.12 13.30
C ALA A 32 1.74 -1.59 13.09
N ALA A 33 2.09 -1.20 11.85
CA ALA A 33 3.39 -0.63 11.51
C ALA A 33 3.61 0.75 12.14
N TYR A 34 2.53 1.55 12.27
CA TYR A 34 2.59 2.93 12.76
C TYR A 34 1.54 3.20 13.85
N PRO A 35 1.76 2.77 15.10
CA PRO A 35 0.76 2.84 16.17
C PRO A 35 0.27 4.25 16.53
N ARG A 36 1.04 5.31 16.21
CA ARG A 36 0.60 6.71 16.41
C ARG A 36 -0.38 7.20 15.33
N VAL A 37 -0.60 6.43 14.27
CA VAL A 37 -1.66 6.71 13.30
C VAL A 37 -3.00 6.45 13.99
N ARG A 38 -3.73 7.53 14.29
CA ARG A 38 -5.05 7.43 14.92
C ARG A 38 -5.97 6.57 14.04
N ALA A 39 -6.67 5.61 14.65
CA ALA A 39 -7.64 4.72 13.97
C ALA A 39 -8.74 5.49 13.21
N SER A 40 -9.00 6.75 13.58
CA SER A 40 -9.94 7.62 12.87
C SER A 40 -9.46 8.07 11.49
N VAL A 41 -8.17 7.92 11.16
CA VAL A 41 -7.63 8.21 9.81
C VAL A 41 -7.90 7.05 8.87
N ALA A 42 -7.67 5.82 9.33
CA ALA A 42 -8.02 4.55 8.70
C ALA A 42 -9.52 4.46 8.31
N GLY A 43 -10.41 4.91 9.19
CA GLY A 43 -11.86 4.88 8.97
C GLY A 43 -12.40 5.96 8.02
N LYS A 44 -11.59 6.90 7.52
CA LYS A 44 -12.09 7.99 6.66
C LYS A 44 -12.50 7.46 5.29
N ALA A 45 -13.66 7.91 4.81
CA ALA A 45 -14.24 7.53 3.52
C ALA A 45 -13.23 7.59 2.35
N ARG A 46 -12.31 8.58 2.39
CA ARG A 46 -11.27 8.78 1.37
C ARG A 46 -10.20 7.67 1.27
N TYR A 47 -10.09 6.78 2.26
CA TYR A 47 -9.09 5.69 2.28
C TYR A 47 -9.74 4.30 2.29
N ARG A 48 -11.08 4.23 2.27
CA ARG A 48 -11.82 2.95 2.20
C ARG A 48 -11.60 2.22 0.89
N ASP A 49 -11.38 2.97 -0.17
CA ASP A 49 -11.12 2.46 -1.51
C ASP A 49 -9.73 2.94 -1.97
N PRO A 50 -8.68 2.12 -1.76
CA PRO A 50 -7.31 2.45 -2.15
C PRO A 50 -7.17 2.67 -3.66
N ASP A 51 -8.03 2.07 -4.48
CA ASP A 51 -8.00 2.20 -5.94
C ASP A 51 -8.44 3.58 -6.43
N LYS A 52 -9.23 4.31 -5.61
CA LYS A 52 -9.80 5.62 -5.97
C LYS A 52 -9.00 6.82 -5.43
N ILE A 53 -7.83 6.60 -4.83
CA ILE A 53 -7.02 7.69 -4.27
C ILE A 53 -6.42 8.54 -5.42
N LYS A 54 -7.05 9.68 -5.70
CA LYS A 54 -6.55 10.68 -6.66
C LYS A 54 -5.33 11.43 -6.10
N GLY A 55 -4.32 11.65 -6.95
CA GLY A 55 -3.07 12.34 -6.58
C GLY A 55 -2.03 11.44 -5.89
N GLY A 56 -2.17 10.12 -6.06
CA GLY A 56 -1.18 9.12 -5.68
C GLY A 56 -1.35 8.57 -4.25
N THR A 57 -1.22 7.24 -4.15
CA THR A 57 -1.42 6.48 -2.92
C THR A 57 -0.29 6.72 -1.90
N TRP A 58 0.91 7.04 -2.38
CA TRP A 58 2.06 7.33 -1.53
C TRP A 58 1.97 8.71 -0.86
N GLU A 59 1.47 9.71 -1.57
CA GLU A 59 1.24 11.07 -1.10
C GLU A 59 0.12 11.07 -0.05
N ALA A 60 -0.88 10.20 -0.25
CA ALA A 60 -1.90 9.92 0.74
C ALA A 60 -1.30 9.32 2.02
N LEU A 61 -0.47 8.29 1.90
CA LEU A 61 0.19 7.66 3.04
C LEU A 61 1.15 8.63 3.75
N GLU A 62 1.97 9.37 3.00
CA GLU A 62 2.90 10.36 3.52
C GLU A 62 2.18 11.38 4.42
N ARG A 63 1.08 11.96 3.92
CA ARG A 63 0.26 12.90 4.70
C ARG A 63 -0.31 12.26 5.97
N VAL A 64 -0.61 10.97 5.97
CA VAL A 64 -1.10 10.25 7.16
C VAL A 64 0.02 10.05 8.17
N LEU A 65 1.17 9.56 7.71
CA LEU A 65 2.33 9.27 8.56
C LEU A 65 2.95 10.54 9.15
N GLN A 66 3.06 11.61 8.37
CA GLN A 66 3.52 12.92 8.83
C GLN A 66 2.64 13.52 9.92
N ARG A 67 1.31 13.43 9.77
CA ARG A 67 0.38 13.88 10.83
C ARG A 67 0.52 13.07 12.12
N ALA A 68 0.93 11.80 12.03
CA ALA A 68 1.24 10.95 13.17
C ALA A 68 2.67 11.16 13.71
N GLY A 69 3.44 12.07 13.14
CA GLY A 69 4.80 12.43 13.57
C GLY A 69 5.91 11.54 13.01
N TYR A 70 5.63 10.69 12.03
CA TYR A 70 6.63 9.89 11.30
C TYR A 70 7.04 10.57 10.00
N HIS A 71 8.18 10.19 9.40
CA HIS A 71 8.58 10.63 8.04
C HIS A 71 8.53 12.17 7.82
N ARG A 72 8.92 12.97 8.82
CA ARG A 72 8.81 14.45 8.81
C ARG A 72 9.62 15.14 7.71
N GLY A 73 10.63 14.48 7.16
CA GLY A 73 11.47 14.97 6.06
C GLY A 73 11.11 14.42 4.68
N GLY A 74 9.98 13.71 4.57
CA GLY A 74 9.58 13.00 3.35
C GLY A 74 9.37 11.51 3.60
N LEU A 75 8.47 10.89 2.83
CA LEU A 75 8.19 9.46 2.94
C LEU A 75 9.36 8.61 2.44
N ALA A 76 10.01 7.87 3.35
CA ALA A 76 10.92 6.80 2.96
C ALA A 76 10.11 5.60 2.43
N LYS A 77 9.71 5.66 1.16
CA LYS A 77 8.75 4.73 0.51
C LYS A 77 9.10 3.26 0.73
N ILE A 78 10.38 2.89 0.53
CA ILE A 78 10.86 1.51 0.69
C ILE A 78 10.69 1.04 2.14
N LYS A 79 11.18 1.84 3.11
CA LYS A 79 11.07 1.52 4.53
C LYS A 79 9.61 1.42 4.97
N ALA A 80 8.76 2.35 4.52
CA ALA A 80 7.35 2.32 4.82
C ALA A 80 6.65 1.09 4.25
N ALA A 81 6.96 0.70 3.01
CA ALA A 81 6.46 -0.52 2.42
C ALA A 81 6.89 -1.76 3.22
N GLN A 82 8.18 -1.86 3.60
CA GLN A 82 8.70 -2.97 4.40
C GLN A 82 8.02 -3.10 5.76
N ASP A 83 7.84 -1.97 6.47
CA ASP A 83 7.16 -1.95 7.76
C ASP A 83 5.72 -2.45 7.64
N ILE A 84 4.99 -1.97 6.63
CA ILE A 84 3.58 -2.30 6.44
C ILE A 84 3.42 -3.75 5.98
N VAL A 85 4.22 -4.22 5.01
CA VAL A 85 4.16 -5.58 4.49
C VAL A 85 4.45 -6.63 5.58
N SER A 86 5.28 -6.31 6.58
CA SER A 86 5.58 -7.21 7.70
C SER A 86 4.35 -7.51 8.59
N HIS A 87 3.32 -6.67 8.51
CA HIS A 87 2.06 -6.85 9.24
C HIS A 87 0.86 -7.12 8.31
N MET A 88 1.11 -7.21 7.00
CA MET A 88 0.06 -7.33 6.00
C MET A 88 -0.51 -8.74 5.97
N ASP A 89 -1.85 -8.79 5.96
CA ASP A 89 -2.59 -9.98 5.59
C ASP A 89 -3.18 -9.76 4.18
N PRO A 90 -2.64 -10.41 3.15
CA PRO A 90 -3.11 -10.24 1.78
C PRO A 90 -4.60 -10.57 1.59
N SER A 91 -5.20 -11.38 2.47
CA SER A 91 -6.62 -11.74 2.40
C SER A 91 -7.56 -10.60 2.83
N ARG A 92 -7.08 -9.69 3.68
CA ARG A 92 -7.86 -8.55 4.22
C ARG A 92 -7.67 -7.26 3.43
N ASN A 93 -6.79 -7.26 2.43
CA ASN A 93 -6.53 -6.08 1.62
C ASN A 93 -7.78 -5.72 0.80
N THR A 94 -8.25 -4.48 0.93
CA THR A 94 -9.50 -4.02 0.30
C THR A 94 -9.32 -3.47 -1.12
N SER A 95 -8.09 -3.36 -1.62
CA SER A 95 -7.82 -2.93 -2.99
C SER A 95 -8.25 -4.03 -3.98
N ARG A 96 -9.16 -3.69 -4.90
CA ARG A 96 -9.67 -4.63 -5.90
C ARG A 96 -8.58 -4.99 -6.92
N SER A 97 -7.79 -4.02 -7.37
CA SER A 97 -6.71 -4.29 -8.31
C SER A 97 -5.62 -5.17 -7.71
N PHE A 98 -5.32 -4.99 -6.41
CA PHE A 98 -4.41 -5.87 -5.67
C PHE A 98 -4.98 -7.28 -5.56
N GLN A 99 -6.27 -7.42 -5.25
CA GLN A 99 -6.92 -8.74 -5.19
C GLN A 99 -6.85 -9.47 -6.53
N VAL A 100 -7.16 -8.79 -7.64
CA VAL A 100 -7.07 -9.37 -9.00
C VAL A 100 -5.63 -9.81 -9.31
N PHE A 101 -4.63 -8.98 -8.97
CA PHE A 101 -3.23 -9.34 -9.14
C PHE A 101 -2.84 -10.57 -8.28
N ARG A 102 -3.26 -10.60 -7.01
CA ARG A 102 -3.02 -11.73 -6.09
C ARG A 102 -3.66 -13.02 -6.61
N GLU A 103 -4.90 -12.94 -7.08
CA GLU A 103 -5.63 -14.06 -7.68
C GLU A 103 -4.90 -14.59 -8.92
N GLY A 104 -4.42 -13.71 -9.78
CA GLY A 104 -3.60 -14.09 -10.93
C GLY A 104 -2.32 -14.84 -10.54
N LEU A 105 -1.59 -14.34 -9.54
CA LEU A 105 -0.39 -15.03 -9.02
C LEU A 105 -0.70 -16.40 -8.42
N LEU A 106 -1.79 -16.52 -7.66
CA LEU A 106 -2.21 -17.80 -7.06
C LEU A 106 -2.66 -18.81 -8.12
N ALA A 107 -3.13 -18.37 -9.28
CA ALA A 107 -3.49 -19.25 -10.38
C ALA A 107 -2.28 -19.82 -11.15
N LEU A 108 -1.08 -19.28 -10.92
CA LEU A 108 0.17 -19.75 -11.53
C LEU A 108 0.88 -20.85 -10.72
N THR A 109 0.39 -21.16 -9.52
CA THR A 109 0.94 -22.14 -8.58
C THR A 109 -0.03 -23.29 -8.37
#